data_AF-A0A8H2XG25-F1
#
_entry.id   AF-A0A8H2XG25-F1
#
_cell.length_a   1.000
_cell.length_b   1.000
_cell.length_c   1.000
_cell.angle_alpha   90.00
_cell.angle_beta   90.00
_cell.angle_gamma   90.00
#
_symmetry.space_group_name_H-M   'P 1'
#
loop_
_entity.id
_entity.type
_entity.pdbx_description
1 polymer ?
#
loop_
_entity_poly.entity_id
_entity_poly.type
_entity_poly.pdbx_seq_one_letter_code
_entity_poly.pdbx_strand_id
1 'polypeptide(L)'
;MAATKESPIIFYDLASQENTPWSPNTYKTRLALIHKGLPFRVEYISYPDIAPLMKKLGAPPGSPNSPKFPYTLPVIADPSPEPEGKPIYVSDSWEIAQYLERTYPPPKYPTLFPYDAIAVNYAMTASLGRTAYNALADLAIALIGTNHVLDERGHEYFMRTREEMFGKPLAEVIKEEESKWSTEIRSAWATAGKLLDANGPMDQVGPFVMGKQISDADFRIAGLVLWLRRGEGPEGHRWKELLEWDGGRWGEIWKAVEEMEARSTEV
;
A
#
# COMPACT_ATOMS: atom_id res chain seq x y z
N MET A 1 15.18 -15.38 -16.33
CA MET A 1 13.95 -15.24 -17.11
C MET A 1 13.09 -14.24 -16.38
N ALA A 2 12.51 -13.28 -17.10
CA ALA A 2 11.52 -12.38 -16.50
C ALA A 2 10.23 -13.15 -16.22
N ALA A 3 9.44 -12.72 -15.25
CA ALA A 3 8.10 -13.26 -15.03
C ALA A 3 7.26 -13.24 -16.32
N THR A 4 6.57 -14.33 -16.60
CA THR A 4 5.65 -14.50 -17.74
C THR A 4 4.25 -14.83 -17.25
N LYS A 5 3.26 -14.93 -18.13
CA LYS A 5 1.91 -15.33 -17.71
C LYS A 5 1.85 -16.79 -17.24
N GLU A 6 2.73 -17.63 -17.79
CA GLU A 6 2.85 -19.06 -17.45
C GLU A 6 3.69 -19.28 -16.17
N SER A 7 4.57 -18.33 -15.86
CA SER A 7 5.36 -18.30 -14.62
C SER A 7 5.33 -16.87 -14.05
N PRO A 8 4.20 -16.47 -13.45
CA PRO A 8 4.02 -15.10 -12.94
C PRO A 8 4.68 -14.93 -11.56
N ILE A 9 4.90 -13.68 -11.16
CA ILE A 9 5.27 -13.35 -9.78
C ILE A 9 4.12 -13.79 -8.85
N ILE A 10 4.45 -14.48 -7.77
CA ILE A 10 3.47 -14.74 -6.70
C ILE A 10 3.47 -13.53 -5.77
N PHE A 11 2.35 -12.83 -5.69
CA PHE A 11 2.18 -11.72 -4.77
C PHE A 11 1.31 -12.14 -3.59
N TYR A 12 1.89 -12.17 -2.39
CA TYR A 12 1.18 -12.51 -1.16
C TYR A 12 0.50 -11.25 -0.59
N ASP A 13 -0.82 -11.26 -0.59
CA ASP A 13 -1.69 -10.18 -0.13
C ASP A 13 -2.54 -10.63 1.06
N LEU A 14 -3.19 -9.70 1.77
CA LEU A 14 -4.00 -10.00 2.94
C LEU A 14 -5.43 -10.39 2.52
N ALA A 15 -5.90 -11.52 3.02
CA ALA A 15 -7.27 -11.95 2.81
C ALA A 15 -8.28 -10.92 3.35
N SER A 16 -9.38 -10.78 2.63
CA SER A 16 -10.60 -10.10 3.07
C SER A 16 -11.78 -11.04 2.88
N GLN A 17 -12.98 -10.66 3.31
CA GLN A 17 -14.18 -11.47 3.08
C GLN A 17 -14.34 -11.91 1.62
N GLU A 18 -13.97 -11.03 0.67
CA GLU A 18 -14.11 -11.26 -0.77
C GLU A 18 -12.76 -11.45 -1.48
N ASN A 19 -11.65 -11.55 -0.74
CA ASN A 19 -10.31 -11.56 -1.31
C ASN A 19 -10.07 -10.41 -2.30
N THR A 20 -10.47 -9.20 -1.90
CA THR A 20 -10.19 -7.95 -2.60
C THR A 20 -9.15 -7.12 -1.84
N PRO A 21 -8.35 -6.27 -2.53
CA PRO A 21 -7.30 -5.48 -1.91
C PRO A 21 -7.87 -4.50 -0.87
N TRP A 22 -7.20 -4.38 0.27
CA TRP A 22 -7.62 -3.44 1.32
C TRP A 22 -6.49 -2.86 2.16
N SER A 23 -5.35 -3.55 2.23
CA SER A 23 -4.22 -3.09 3.04
C SER A 23 -3.42 -2.01 2.32
N PRO A 24 -3.09 -0.90 3.01
CA PRO A 24 -2.33 0.20 2.41
C PRO A 24 -0.90 -0.22 2.06
N ASN A 25 -0.36 -1.25 2.70
CA ASN A 25 1.02 -1.68 2.49
C ASN A 25 1.14 -2.65 1.32
N THR A 26 0.24 -3.62 1.22
CA THR A 26 0.25 -4.58 0.12
C THR A 26 -0.16 -3.93 -1.20
N TYR A 27 -1.07 -2.95 -1.13
CA TYR A 27 -1.50 -2.20 -2.30
C TYR A 27 -0.36 -1.47 -3.01
N LYS A 28 0.66 -0.98 -2.29
CA LYS A 28 1.85 -0.37 -2.93
C LYS A 28 2.55 -1.35 -3.86
N THR A 29 2.77 -2.59 -3.39
CA THR A 29 3.38 -3.64 -4.20
C THR A 29 2.50 -4.05 -5.38
N ARG A 30 1.17 -4.14 -5.18
CA ARG A 30 0.22 -4.36 -6.29
C ARG A 30 0.38 -3.29 -7.36
N LEU A 31 0.35 -2.01 -6.98
CA LEU A 31 0.51 -0.90 -7.90
C LEU A 31 1.88 -0.89 -8.59
N ALA A 32 2.95 -1.26 -7.88
CA ALA A 32 4.28 -1.38 -8.46
C ALA A 32 4.37 -2.49 -9.52
N LEU A 33 3.74 -3.64 -9.28
CA LEU A 33 3.66 -4.75 -10.25
C LEU A 33 2.87 -4.33 -11.49
N ILE A 34 1.73 -3.66 -11.30
CA ILE A 34 0.88 -3.16 -12.40
C ILE A 34 1.62 -2.08 -13.21
N HIS A 35 2.24 -1.11 -12.54
CA HIS A 35 2.99 -0.03 -13.20
C HIS A 35 4.12 -0.56 -14.08
N LYS A 36 4.83 -1.59 -13.59
CA LYS A 36 5.87 -2.26 -14.37
C LYS A 36 5.30 -3.19 -15.45
N GLY A 37 4.01 -3.49 -15.44
CA GLY A 37 3.39 -4.44 -16.38
C GLY A 37 3.89 -5.87 -16.19
N LEU A 38 4.22 -6.25 -14.95
CA LEU A 38 4.71 -7.59 -14.61
C LEU A 38 3.55 -8.54 -14.39
N PRO A 39 3.48 -9.71 -15.05
CA PRO A 39 2.47 -10.72 -14.74
C PRO A 39 2.61 -11.19 -13.30
N PHE A 40 1.52 -11.14 -12.54
CA PHE A 40 1.50 -11.62 -11.16
C PHE A 40 0.20 -12.36 -10.87
N ARG A 41 0.23 -13.27 -9.89
CA ARG A 41 -0.96 -13.90 -9.32
C ARG A 41 -1.00 -13.62 -7.83
N VAL A 42 -2.19 -13.46 -7.28
CA VAL A 42 -2.36 -13.12 -5.87
C VAL A 42 -2.59 -14.37 -5.03
N GLU A 43 -1.84 -14.52 -3.95
CA GLU A 43 -2.14 -15.47 -2.88
C GLU A 43 -2.62 -14.70 -1.66
N TYR A 44 -3.92 -14.80 -1.37
CA TYR A 44 -4.54 -14.15 -0.22
C TYR A 44 -4.33 -14.98 1.05
N ILE A 45 -3.70 -14.36 2.06
CA ILE A 45 -3.31 -14.99 3.31
C ILE A 45 -4.04 -14.34 4.48
N SER A 46 -4.67 -15.15 5.31
CA SER A 46 -5.27 -14.70 6.58
C SER A 46 -4.17 -14.30 7.56
N TYR A 47 -4.38 -13.25 8.36
CA TYR A 47 -3.40 -12.73 9.32
C TYR A 47 -2.66 -13.78 10.17
N PRO A 48 -3.34 -14.74 10.83
CA PRO A 48 -2.68 -15.73 11.68
C PRO A 48 -1.71 -16.66 10.90
N ASP A 49 -1.86 -16.75 9.57
CA ASP A 49 -1.09 -17.67 8.75
C ASP A 49 0.17 -17.03 8.12
N ILE A 50 0.32 -15.70 8.22
CA ILE A 50 1.46 -14.97 7.63
C ILE A 50 2.79 -15.53 8.16
N ALA A 51 3.01 -15.49 9.47
CA ALA A 51 4.30 -15.89 10.04
C ALA A 51 4.61 -17.38 9.83
N PRO A 52 3.68 -18.34 10.06
CA PRO A 52 3.90 -19.74 9.73
C PRO A 52 4.26 -19.97 8.27
N LEU A 53 3.53 -19.34 7.33
CA LEU A 53 3.75 -19.52 5.91
C LEU A 53 5.09 -18.93 5.45
N MET A 54 5.38 -17.67 5.81
CA MET A 54 6.63 -17.01 5.39
C MET A 54 7.87 -17.75 5.90
N LYS A 55 7.83 -18.26 7.14
CA LYS A 55 8.89 -19.14 7.68
C LYS A 55 9.05 -20.42 6.87
N LYS A 56 7.94 -21.10 6.54
CA LYS A 56 7.96 -22.34 5.74
C LYS A 56 8.54 -22.11 4.35
N LEU A 57 8.22 -20.98 3.73
CA LEU A 57 8.71 -20.61 2.40
C LEU A 57 10.18 -20.11 2.42
N GLY A 58 10.71 -19.77 3.60
CA GLY A 58 12.03 -19.16 3.73
C GLY A 58 12.07 -17.69 3.29
N ALA A 59 10.91 -17.02 3.27
CA ALA A 59 10.84 -15.59 2.99
C ALA A 59 11.43 -14.79 4.15
N PRO A 60 12.18 -13.70 3.89
CA PRO A 60 12.73 -12.88 4.96
C PRO A 60 11.62 -12.21 5.78
N PRO A 61 11.86 -11.86 7.06
CA PRO A 61 10.94 -11.04 7.82
C PRO A 61 10.80 -9.64 7.18
N GLY A 62 9.57 -9.16 6.99
CA GLY A 62 9.30 -7.81 6.49
C GLY A 62 9.45 -6.71 7.55
N SER A 63 9.57 -7.08 8.83
CA SER A 63 9.83 -6.15 9.93
C SER A 63 10.78 -6.78 10.95
N PRO A 64 12.05 -7.03 10.58
CA PRO A 64 12.98 -7.83 11.38
C PRO A 64 13.18 -7.29 12.81
N ASN A 65 13.01 -5.99 13.01
CA ASN A 65 13.16 -5.34 14.31
C ASN A 65 11.88 -5.33 15.16
N SER A 66 10.76 -5.84 14.64
CA SER A 66 9.51 -5.96 15.39
C SER A 66 9.53 -7.25 16.22
N PRO A 67 9.56 -7.17 17.56
CA PRO A 67 9.54 -8.37 18.39
C PRO A 67 8.19 -9.11 18.31
N LYS A 68 7.10 -8.37 18.07
CA LYS A 68 5.73 -8.89 18.09
C LYS A 68 5.27 -9.40 16.72
N PHE A 69 5.65 -8.71 15.64
CA PHE A 69 5.19 -8.99 14.28
C PHE A 69 6.34 -8.92 13.26
N PRO A 70 7.32 -9.84 13.31
CA PRO A 70 8.47 -9.79 12.40
C PRO A 70 8.14 -10.15 10.95
N TYR A 71 7.13 -10.99 10.73
CA TYR A 71 6.65 -11.38 9.41
C TYR A 71 5.38 -10.60 9.06
N THR A 72 5.42 -9.90 7.93
CA THR A 72 4.38 -9.01 7.44
C THR A 72 4.20 -9.22 5.94
N LEU A 73 3.07 -8.74 5.41
CA LEU A 73 2.85 -8.61 3.97
C LEU A 73 2.94 -7.12 3.59
N PRO A 74 3.36 -6.78 2.36
CA PRO A 74 3.53 -7.66 1.21
C PRO A 74 4.80 -8.52 1.23
N VAL A 75 4.70 -9.66 0.54
CA VAL A 75 5.83 -10.49 0.10
C VAL A 75 5.60 -10.84 -1.36
N ILE A 76 6.66 -10.90 -2.17
CA ILE A 76 6.63 -11.49 -3.50
C ILE A 76 7.53 -12.70 -3.57
N ALA A 77 7.18 -13.66 -4.43
CA ALA A 77 8.07 -14.71 -4.91
C ALA A 77 8.23 -14.52 -6.42
N ASP A 78 9.37 -13.97 -6.82
CA ASP A 78 9.72 -13.82 -8.24
C ASP A 78 10.27 -15.16 -8.76
N PRO A 79 9.73 -15.74 -9.84
CA PRO A 79 10.26 -16.96 -10.42
C PRO A 79 11.77 -16.90 -10.69
N SER A 80 12.46 -18.01 -10.45
CA SER A 80 13.89 -18.07 -10.70
C SER A 80 14.20 -17.88 -12.19
N PRO A 81 15.31 -17.21 -12.53
CA PRO A 81 15.79 -17.23 -13.90
C PRO A 81 16.23 -18.61 -14.39
N GLU A 82 16.50 -19.54 -13.47
CA GLU A 82 16.87 -20.92 -13.74
C GLU A 82 15.63 -21.83 -13.77
N PRO A 83 15.47 -22.74 -14.75
CA PRO A 83 14.27 -23.58 -14.91
C PRO A 83 13.84 -24.40 -13.68
N GLU A 84 14.79 -24.75 -12.81
CA GLU A 84 14.55 -25.52 -11.57
C GLU A 84 14.94 -24.73 -10.31
N GLY A 85 15.28 -23.46 -10.46
CA GLY A 85 15.70 -22.64 -9.34
C GLY A 85 14.53 -22.28 -8.43
N LYS A 86 14.82 -22.10 -7.14
CA LYS A 86 13.83 -21.61 -6.18
C LYS A 86 13.48 -20.15 -6.49
N PRO A 87 12.21 -19.73 -6.30
CA PRO A 87 11.85 -18.34 -6.47
C PRO A 87 12.59 -17.46 -5.47
N ILE A 88 12.80 -16.20 -5.86
CA ILE A 88 13.42 -15.18 -5.02
C ILE A 88 12.31 -14.54 -4.19
N TYR A 89 12.35 -14.77 -2.87
CA TYR A 89 11.43 -14.15 -1.93
C TYR A 89 11.93 -12.77 -1.51
N VAL A 90 11.08 -11.76 -1.64
CA VAL A 90 11.34 -10.40 -1.19
C VAL A 90 10.18 -9.93 -0.34
N SER A 91 10.50 -9.45 0.86
CA SER A 91 9.54 -8.94 1.85
C SER A 91 9.79 -7.46 2.10
N ASP A 92 8.80 -6.77 2.65
CA ASP A 92 8.76 -5.31 2.80
C ASP A 92 8.48 -4.56 1.49
N SER A 93 7.48 -3.68 1.49
CA SER A 93 7.03 -3.00 0.26
C SER A 93 8.12 -2.13 -0.38
N TRP A 94 9.00 -1.54 0.43
CA TRP A 94 10.08 -0.69 -0.08
C TRP A 94 11.22 -1.53 -0.66
N GLU A 95 11.63 -2.59 0.03
CA GLU A 95 12.61 -3.54 -0.51
C GLU A 95 12.10 -4.23 -1.78
N ILE A 96 10.80 -4.53 -1.86
CA ILE A 96 10.17 -5.03 -3.08
C ILE A 96 10.27 -4.00 -4.21
N ALA A 97 9.92 -2.73 -3.97
CA ALA A 97 10.02 -1.69 -5.01
C ALA A 97 11.45 -1.54 -5.55
N GLN A 98 12.46 -1.54 -4.68
CA GLN A 98 13.87 -1.49 -5.06
C GLN A 98 14.31 -2.74 -5.83
N TYR A 99 13.88 -3.93 -5.39
CA TYR A 99 14.15 -5.17 -6.09
C TYR A 99 13.57 -5.14 -7.50
N LEU A 100 12.30 -4.74 -7.64
CA LEU A 100 11.63 -4.66 -8.93
C LEU A 100 12.31 -3.64 -9.85
N GLU A 101 12.77 -2.49 -9.34
CA GLU A 101 13.48 -1.51 -10.14
C GLU A 101 14.79 -2.06 -10.72
N ARG A 102 15.56 -2.79 -9.91
CA ARG A 102 16.83 -3.38 -10.33
C ARG A 102 16.65 -4.57 -11.26
N THR A 103 15.68 -5.43 -10.97
CA THR A 103 15.44 -6.67 -11.72
C THR A 103 14.72 -6.40 -13.04
N TYR A 104 13.86 -5.39 -13.07
CA TYR A 104 13.04 -4.99 -14.21
C TYR A 104 13.24 -3.50 -14.53
N PRO A 105 14.39 -3.12 -15.15
CA PRO A 105 14.73 -1.73 -15.40
C PRO A 105 14.15 -1.18 -16.73
N PRO A 106 14.13 0.16 -16.89
CA PRO A 106 13.89 0.82 -18.17
C PRO A 106 14.91 0.44 -19.28
N PRO A 107 14.59 0.62 -20.57
CA PRO A 107 13.31 1.12 -21.10
C PRO A 107 12.23 0.02 -21.20
N LYS A 108 12.57 -1.23 -20.91
CA LYS A 108 11.66 -2.37 -21.07
C LYS A 108 10.49 -2.33 -20.09
N TYR A 109 10.77 -1.91 -18.84
CA TYR A 109 9.78 -1.78 -17.78
C TYR A 109 9.80 -0.34 -17.26
N PRO A 110 8.64 0.31 -17.08
CA PRO A 110 8.58 1.66 -16.51
C PRO A 110 9.30 1.75 -15.16
N THR A 111 9.99 2.88 -14.92
CA THR A 111 10.65 3.15 -13.64
C THR A 111 9.62 3.43 -12.55
N LEU A 112 9.88 2.93 -11.33
CA LEU A 112 9.14 3.32 -10.12
C LEU A 112 9.66 4.64 -9.52
N PHE A 113 10.85 5.07 -9.93
CA PHE A 113 11.58 6.20 -9.35
C PHE A 113 12.04 7.17 -10.45
N PRO A 114 11.14 8.08 -10.90
CA PRO A 114 11.47 9.06 -11.93
C PRO A 114 12.74 9.86 -11.59
N TYR A 115 13.49 10.23 -12.63
CA TYR A 115 14.74 11.03 -12.55
C TYR A 115 15.89 10.34 -11.80
N ASP A 116 15.86 9.02 -11.67
CA ASP A 116 16.82 8.23 -10.89
C ASP A 116 16.91 8.68 -9.42
N ALA A 117 15.86 9.35 -8.93
CA ALA A 117 15.85 10.05 -7.65
C ALA A 117 15.34 9.18 -6.50
N ILE A 118 15.85 7.95 -6.39
CA ILE A 118 15.37 6.95 -5.40
C ILE A 118 15.43 7.48 -3.97
N ALA A 119 16.53 8.15 -3.58
CA ALA A 119 16.69 8.71 -2.24
C ALA A 119 15.69 9.84 -1.92
N VAL A 120 15.37 10.67 -2.93
CA VAL A 120 14.35 11.74 -2.79
C VAL A 120 12.96 11.10 -2.67
N ASN A 121 12.67 10.10 -3.49
CA ASN A 121 11.40 9.37 -3.42
C ASN A 121 11.22 8.71 -2.04
N TYR A 122 12.28 8.08 -1.51
CA TYR A 122 12.30 7.53 -0.15
C TYR A 122 12.02 8.59 0.91
N ALA A 123 12.71 9.74 0.84
CA ALA A 123 12.52 10.84 1.78
C ALA A 123 11.08 11.38 1.75
N MET A 124 10.48 11.48 0.56
CA MET A 124 9.08 11.88 0.38
C MET A 124 8.11 10.84 0.93
N THR A 125 8.32 9.56 0.64
CA THR A 125 7.53 8.45 1.21
C THR A 125 7.60 8.44 2.75
N ALA A 126 8.77 8.70 3.33
CA ALA A 126 8.94 8.84 4.77
C ALA A 126 8.23 10.08 5.33
N SER A 127 8.25 11.20 4.59
CA SER A 127 7.53 12.42 4.97
C SER A 127 6.02 12.20 4.98
N LEU A 128 5.46 11.63 3.91
CA LEU A 128 4.05 11.22 3.81
C LEU A 128 3.67 10.20 4.90
N GLY A 129 4.61 9.33 5.27
CA GLY A 129 4.49 8.44 6.43
C GLY A 129 4.27 9.19 7.74
N ARG A 130 5.08 10.22 8.01
CA ARG A 130 4.98 11.02 9.24
C ARG A 130 3.78 11.96 9.28
N THR A 131 3.26 12.35 8.12
CA THR A 131 2.11 13.26 8.00
C THR A 131 0.81 12.49 7.76
N ALA A 132 0.43 12.30 6.50
CA ALA A 132 -0.86 11.76 6.07
C ALA A 132 -1.13 10.35 6.61
N TYR A 133 -0.12 9.47 6.61
CA TYR A 133 -0.31 8.10 7.11
C TYR A 133 -0.56 8.07 8.62
N ASN A 134 0.30 8.69 9.42
CA ASN A 134 0.16 8.66 10.88
C ASN A 134 -1.14 9.32 11.35
N ALA A 135 -1.60 10.38 10.68
CA ALA A 135 -2.87 11.03 11.03
C ALA A 135 -4.09 10.15 10.72
N LEU A 136 -4.03 9.34 9.66
CA LEU A 136 -5.17 8.52 9.21
C LEU A 136 -5.18 7.10 9.81
N ALA A 137 -4.02 6.58 10.21
CA ALA A 137 -3.84 5.16 10.47
C ALA A 137 -4.77 4.61 11.56
N ASP A 138 -4.93 5.31 12.68
CA ASP A 138 -5.73 4.82 13.79
C ASP A 138 -7.21 4.70 13.40
N LEU A 139 -7.76 5.71 12.72
CA LEU A 139 -9.11 5.69 12.17
C LEU A 139 -9.28 4.52 11.19
N ALA A 140 -8.37 4.37 10.24
CA ALA A 140 -8.47 3.34 9.21
C ALA A 140 -8.32 1.92 9.79
N ILE A 141 -7.41 1.71 10.75
CA ILE A 141 -7.29 0.43 11.48
C ILE A 141 -8.60 0.09 12.18
N ALA A 142 -9.17 1.05 12.90
CA ALA A 142 -10.38 0.83 13.68
C ALA A 142 -11.59 0.52 12.78
N LEU A 143 -11.72 1.24 11.65
CA LEU A 143 -12.76 0.98 10.65
C LEU A 143 -12.65 -0.42 10.03
N ILE A 144 -11.44 -0.84 9.62
CA ILE A 144 -11.21 -2.18 9.05
C ILE A 144 -11.67 -3.30 10.00
N GLY A 145 -11.35 -3.17 11.29
CA GLY A 145 -11.75 -4.15 12.30
C GLY A 145 -13.26 -4.11 12.56
N THR A 146 -13.81 -2.94 12.88
CA THR A 146 -15.23 -2.81 13.27
C THR A 146 -16.21 -3.12 12.14
N ASN A 147 -15.86 -2.80 10.89
CA ASN A 147 -16.67 -3.12 9.72
C ASN A 147 -16.37 -4.50 9.12
N HIS A 148 -15.60 -5.34 9.85
CA HIS A 148 -15.35 -6.73 9.50
C HIS A 148 -14.85 -6.94 8.06
N VAL A 149 -13.84 -6.17 7.64
CA VAL A 149 -13.33 -6.25 6.26
C VAL A 149 -12.56 -7.55 5.98
N LEU A 150 -11.96 -8.12 7.02
CA LEU A 150 -11.09 -9.31 6.93
C LEU A 150 -11.91 -10.60 6.82
N ASP A 151 -11.26 -11.71 6.44
CA ASP A 151 -11.82 -13.05 6.65
C ASP A 151 -12.01 -13.34 8.15
N GLU A 152 -12.89 -14.26 8.52
CA GLU A 152 -13.27 -14.53 9.93
C GLU A 152 -12.07 -14.76 10.85
N ARG A 153 -11.11 -15.61 10.45
CA ARG A 153 -9.91 -15.91 11.26
C ARG A 153 -8.98 -14.71 11.33
N GLY A 154 -8.86 -13.99 10.22
CA GLY A 154 -8.09 -12.75 10.13
C GLY A 154 -8.69 -11.66 11.02
N HIS A 155 -10.01 -11.54 11.06
CA HIS A 155 -10.76 -10.59 11.87
C HIS A 155 -10.56 -10.84 13.35
N GLU A 156 -10.73 -12.07 13.83
CA GLU A 156 -10.50 -12.43 15.24
C GLU A 156 -9.07 -12.08 15.68
N TYR A 157 -8.08 -12.45 14.86
CA TYR A 157 -6.68 -12.12 15.11
C TYR A 157 -6.47 -10.59 15.13
N PHE A 158 -7.04 -9.88 14.16
CA PHE A 158 -6.87 -8.45 14.00
C PHE A 158 -7.48 -7.68 15.17
N MET A 159 -8.73 -7.96 15.53
CA MET A 159 -9.39 -7.36 16.69
C MET A 159 -8.57 -7.55 17.96
N ARG A 160 -8.22 -8.80 18.31
CA ARG A 160 -7.42 -9.11 19.51
C ARG A 160 -6.11 -8.33 19.54
N THR A 161 -5.34 -8.37 18.45
CA THR A 161 -4.01 -7.76 18.41
C THR A 161 -4.03 -6.24 18.36
N ARG A 162 -5.05 -5.64 17.74
CA ARG A 162 -5.16 -4.18 17.62
C ARG A 162 -5.77 -3.57 18.87
N GLU A 163 -6.76 -4.19 19.49
CA GLU A 163 -7.28 -3.72 20.78
C GLU A 163 -6.23 -3.81 21.89
N GLU A 164 -5.40 -4.85 21.89
CA GLU A 164 -4.22 -4.92 22.78
C GLU A 164 -3.22 -3.80 22.48
N MET A 165 -3.00 -3.47 21.21
CA MET A 165 -2.11 -2.38 20.79
C MET A 165 -2.63 -1.00 21.21
N PHE A 166 -3.93 -0.75 21.10
CA PHE A 166 -4.56 0.51 21.51
C PHE A 166 -4.90 0.58 23.00
N GLY A 167 -4.89 -0.56 23.70
CA GLY A 167 -5.32 -0.69 25.09
C GLY A 167 -6.82 -0.43 25.30
N LYS A 168 -7.63 -0.44 24.23
CA LYS A 168 -9.07 -0.14 24.25
C LYS A 168 -9.79 -0.77 23.06
N PRO A 169 -11.12 -0.90 23.09
CA PRO A 169 -11.91 -1.39 21.96
C PRO A 169 -11.78 -0.51 20.70
N LEU A 170 -11.76 -1.10 19.51
CA LEU A 170 -11.66 -0.33 18.26
C LEU A 170 -12.85 0.61 18.03
N ALA A 171 -14.03 0.28 18.55
CA ALA A 171 -15.19 1.17 18.49
C ALA A 171 -14.99 2.48 19.28
N GLU A 172 -14.15 2.48 20.31
CA GLU A 172 -13.79 3.71 21.04
C GLU A 172 -12.76 4.53 20.27
N VAL A 173 -11.80 3.86 19.61
CA VAL A 173 -10.83 4.51 18.71
C VAL A 173 -11.57 5.27 17.60
N ILE A 174 -12.61 4.69 16.98
CA ILE A 174 -13.41 5.41 15.98
C ILE A 174 -13.99 6.72 16.53
N LYS A 175 -14.57 6.70 17.73
CA LYS A 175 -15.20 7.91 18.31
C LYS A 175 -14.17 9.00 18.56
N GLU A 176 -12.98 8.63 19.04
CA GLU A 176 -11.88 9.56 19.27
C GLU A 176 -11.38 10.16 17.96
N GLU A 177 -11.14 9.31 16.96
CA GLU A 177 -10.58 9.71 15.66
C GLU A 177 -11.59 10.43 14.76
N GLU A 178 -12.89 10.17 14.90
CA GLU A 178 -13.94 10.82 14.11
C GLU A 178 -13.95 12.33 14.30
N SER A 179 -13.74 12.80 15.54
CA SER A 179 -13.61 14.23 15.84
C SER A 179 -12.39 14.89 15.17
N LYS A 180 -11.38 14.10 14.81
CA LYS A 180 -10.11 14.58 14.22
C LYS A 180 -10.14 14.67 12.71
N TRP A 181 -11.17 14.12 12.06
CA TRP A 181 -11.28 14.05 10.60
C TRP A 181 -11.15 15.43 9.94
N SER A 182 -12.01 16.37 10.36
CA SER A 182 -12.07 17.72 9.79
C SER A 182 -10.98 18.66 10.29
N THR A 183 -10.18 18.23 11.28
CA THR A 183 -9.15 19.03 11.96
C THR A 183 -7.76 18.45 11.72
N GLU A 184 -7.27 17.54 12.58
CA GLU A 184 -5.90 17.03 12.54
C GLU A 184 -5.62 16.24 11.26
N ILE A 185 -6.54 15.38 10.84
CA ILE A 185 -6.37 14.56 9.63
C ILE A 185 -6.35 15.48 8.40
N ARG A 186 -7.36 16.34 8.26
CA ARG A 186 -7.39 17.32 7.17
C ARG A 186 -6.16 18.23 7.15
N SER A 187 -5.69 18.69 8.31
CA SER A 187 -4.49 19.52 8.43
C SER A 187 -3.20 18.78 8.03
N ALA A 188 -3.08 17.50 8.40
CA ALA A 188 -1.95 16.67 7.99
C ALA A 188 -1.91 16.44 6.48
N TRP A 189 -3.06 16.20 5.85
CA TRP A 189 -3.18 16.09 4.39
C TRP A 189 -2.92 17.42 3.68
N ALA A 190 -3.40 18.54 4.22
CA ALA A 190 -3.05 19.87 3.70
C ALA A 190 -1.54 20.15 3.82
N THR A 191 -0.89 19.66 4.87
CA THR A 191 0.58 19.76 5.03
C THR A 191 1.31 18.92 3.99
N ALA A 192 0.80 17.74 3.65
CA ALA A 192 1.30 16.95 2.53
C ALA A 192 1.13 17.71 1.20
N GLY A 193 -0.04 18.30 0.93
CA GLY A 193 -0.28 19.13 -0.27
C GLY A 193 0.72 20.28 -0.41
N LYS A 194 0.94 21.04 0.68
CA LYS A 194 1.94 22.11 0.75
C LYS A 194 3.38 21.65 0.46
N LEU A 195 3.74 20.43 0.84
CA LEU A 195 5.04 19.87 0.48
C LEU A 195 5.15 19.65 -1.04
N LEU A 196 4.07 19.18 -1.67
CA LEU A 196 4.04 18.93 -3.11
C LEU A 196 3.93 20.23 -3.93
N ASP A 197 3.42 21.32 -3.34
CA ASP A 197 3.45 22.66 -3.97
C ASP A 197 4.88 23.16 -4.25
N ALA A 198 5.90 22.59 -3.60
CA ALA A 198 7.30 22.88 -3.90
C ALA A 198 7.69 22.51 -5.34
N ASN A 199 6.93 21.62 -6.00
CA ASN A 199 7.11 21.33 -7.43
C ASN A 199 6.67 22.50 -8.32
N GLY A 200 5.75 23.36 -7.85
CA GLY A 200 5.10 24.44 -8.61
C GLY A 200 3.57 24.27 -8.70
N PRO A 201 2.87 25.15 -9.43
CA PRO A 201 1.43 25.06 -9.62
C PRO A 201 1.01 23.72 -10.24
N MET A 202 0.03 23.04 -9.62
CA MET A 202 -0.39 21.69 -9.97
C MET A 202 -0.78 21.52 -11.45
N ASP A 203 -1.43 22.52 -12.05
CA ASP A 203 -1.83 22.54 -13.46
C ASP A 203 -0.62 22.55 -14.43
N GLN A 204 0.54 23.01 -13.97
CA GLN A 204 1.76 23.08 -14.77
C GLN A 204 2.67 21.87 -14.55
N VAL A 205 2.74 21.38 -13.31
CA VAL A 205 3.73 20.37 -12.89
C VAL A 205 3.14 19.01 -12.63
N GLY A 206 1.82 18.88 -12.60
CA GLY A 206 1.11 17.63 -12.34
C GLY A 206 0.82 17.39 -10.85
N PRO A 207 -0.06 16.43 -10.54
CA PRO A 207 -0.52 16.17 -9.18
C PRO A 207 0.44 15.29 -8.37
N PHE A 208 1.39 14.61 -9.01
CA PHE A 208 2.19 13.56 -8.38
C PHE A 208 3.33 14.10 -7.53
N VAL A 209 3.84 13.26 -6.63
CA VAL A 209 4.97 13.58 -5.74
C VAL A 209 6.20 14.00 -6.55
N MET A 210 6.47 13.33 -7.68
CA MET A 210 7.57 13.64 -8.58
C MET A 210 7.16 14.53 -9.76
N GLY A 211 6.05 15.29 -9.62
CA GLY A 211 5.54 16.20 -10.64
C GLY A 211 4.59 15.51 -11.62
N LYS A 212 5.02 15.33 -12.88
CA LYS A 212 4.14 14.88 -13.98
C LYS A 212 3.97 13.37 -14.08
N GLN A 213 4.81 12.63 -13.37
CA GLN A 213 4.86 11.17 -13.46
C GLN A 213 4.54 10.55 -12.11
N ILE A 214 3.62 9.58 -12.12
CA ILE A 214 3.34 8.74 -10.96
C ILE A 214 4.58 7.94 -10.58
N SER A 215 4.80 7.76 -9.28
CA SER A 215 5.97 7.10 -8.70
C SER A 215 5.60 6.24 -7.50
N ASP A 216 6.55 5.48 -6.95
CA ASP A 216 6.35 4.68 -5.74
C ASP A 216 5.78 5.48 -4.56
N ALA A 217 6.22 6.74 -4.39
CA ALA A 217 5.70 7.63 -3.36
C ALA A 217 4.19 7.90 -3.50
N ASP A 218 3.67 8.00 -4.72
CA ASP A 218 2.24 8.19 -5.00
C ASP A 218 1.42 6.95 -4.63
N PHE A 219 2.01 5.75 -4.74
CA PHE A 219 1.35 4.51 -4.32
C PHE A 219 1.09 4.46 -2.82
N ARG A 220 1.87 5.19 -2.00
CA ARG A 220 1.55 5.35 -0.58
C ARG A 220 0.28 6.16 -0.36
N ILE A 221 0.06 7.23 -1.13
CA ILE A 221 -1.16 8.02 -1.06
C ILE A 221 -2.36 7.16 -1.49
N ALA A 222 -2.22 6.46 -2.62
CA ALA A 222 -3.25 5.54 -3.11
C ALA A 222 -3.59 4.43 -2.11
N GLY A 223 -2.58 3.84 -1.45
CA GLY A 223 -2.78 2.87 -0.38
C GLY A 223 -3.61 3.42 0.79
N LEU A 224 -3.39 4.67 1.18
CA LEU A 224 -4.18 5.32 2.23
C LEU A 224 -5.64 5.55 1.82
N VAL A 225 -5.86 6.00 0.57
CA VAL A 225 -7.21 6.20 0.01
C VAL A 225 -7.96 4.87 -0.04
N LEU A 226 -7.33 3.81 -0.57
CA LEU A 226 -7.91 2.47 -0.61
C LEU A 226 -8.26 2.00 0.81
N TRP A 227 -7.35 2.17 1.75
CA TRP A 227 -7.53 1.68 3.12
C TRP A 227 -8.73 2.32 3.81
N LEU A 228 -8.87 3.64 3.68
CA LEU A 228 -10.04 4.37 4.18
C LEU A 228 -11.32 3.92 3.45
N ARG A 229 -11.30 3.85 2.11
CA ARG A 229 -12.45 3.42 1.30
C ARG A 229 -12.94 2.02 1.70
N ARG A 230 -12.02 1.07 1.89
CA ARG A 230 -12.36 -0.30 2.29
C ARG A 230 -12.81 -0.37 3.75
N GLY A 231 -12.19 0.41 4.63
CA GLY A 231 -12.57 0.52 6.03
C GLY A 231 -13.99 1.07 6.21
N GLU A 232 -14.37 2.12 5.49
CA GLU A 232 -15.71 2.72 5.63
C GLU A 232 -16.84 1.93 4.97
N GLY A 233 -16.51 1.07 3.99
CA GLY A 233 -17.49 0.33 3.22
C GLY A 233 -18.27 1.22 2.22
N PRO A 234 -19.35 0.68 1.61
CA PRO A 234 -20.08 1.34 0.51
C PRO A 234 -20.67 2.71 0.86
N GLU A 235 -21.13 2.87 2.10
CA GLU A 235 -21.72 4.11 2.61
C GLU A 235 -20.67 5.14 3.08
N GLY A 236 -19.38 4.80 2.96
CA GLY A 236 -18.27 5.68 3.30
C GLY A 236 -18.27 6.97 2.49
N HIS A 237 -18.05 8.09 3.17
CA HIS A 237 -17.99 9.42 2.56
C HIS A 237 -16.63 10.09 2.72
N ARG A 238 -15.83 9.72 3.74
CA ARG A 238 -14.56 10.40 4.03
C ARG A 238 -13.54 10.18 2.92
N TRP A 239 -13.49 8.98 2.33
CA TRP A 239 -12.61 8.76 1.17
C TRP A 239 -12.97 9.65 -0.01
N LYS A 240 -14.27 9.89 -0.28
CA LYS A 240 -14.73 10.79 -1.36
C LYS A 240 -14.36 12.23 -1.05
N GLU A 241 -14.59 12.67 0.19
CA GLU A 241 -14.22 14.01 0.63
C GLU A 241 -12.70 14.25 0.51
N LEU A 242 -11.89 13.27 0.90
CA LEU A 242 -10.44 13.32 0.80
C LEU A 242 -9.98 13.51 -0.65
N LEU A 243 -10.64 12.89 -1.64
CA LEU A 243 -10.30 13.09 -3.06
C LEU A 243 -10.43 14.56 -3.50
N GLU A 244 -11.36 15.30 -2.90
CA GLU A 244 -11.60 16.72 -3.20
C GLU A 244 -10.65 17.67 -2.45
N TRP A 245 -9.92 17.19 -1.45
CA TRP A 245 -8.96 18.02 -0.71
C TRP A 245 -7.79 18.47 -1.59
N ASP A 246 -7.12 19.55 -1.15
CA ASP A 246 -5.99 20.15 -1.85
C ASP A 246 -6.29 20.51 -3.32
N GLY A 247 -7.49 21.06 -3.56
CA GLY A 247 -7.94 21.41 -4.91
C GLY A 247 -8.16 20.21 -5.84
N GLY A 248 -8.43 19.03 -5.27
CA GLY A 248 -8.65 17.79 -6.02
C GLY A 248 -7.38 16.99 -6.33
N ARG A 249 -6.20 17.38 -5.80
CA ARG A 249 -4.93 16.69 -6.08
C ARG A 249 -5.00 15.19 -5.82
N TRP A 250 -5.56 14.81 -4.68
CA TRP A 250 -5.62 13.41 -4.27
C TRP A 250 -6.58 12.60 -5.17
N GLY A 251 -7.66 13.24 -5.65
CA GLY A 251 -8.54 12.73 -6.69
C GLY A 251 -7.82 12.45 -8.01
N GLU A 252 -6.97 13.37 -8.47
CA GLU A 252 -6.18 13.17 -9.70
C GLU A 252 -5.17 12.03 -9.55
N ILE A 253 -4.51 11.88 -8.39
CA ILE A 253 -3.64 10.73 -8.11
C ILE A 253 -4.46 9.42 -8.13
N TRP A 254 -5.62 9.41 -7.47
CA TRP A 254 -6.49 8.23 -7.42
C TRP A 254 -6.99 7.82 -8.81
N LYS A 255 -7.41 8.79 -9.64
CA LYS A 255 -7.83 8.54 -11.02
C LYS A 255 -6.71 7.92 -11.86
N ALA A 256 -5.48 8.41 -11.73
CA ALA A 256 -4.33 7.82 -12.43
C ALA A 256 -4.08 6.36 -11.99
N VAL A 257 -4.34 6.04 -10.72
CA VAL A 257 -4.29 4.67 -10.20
C VAL A 257 -5.39 3.81 -10.80
N GLU A 258 -6.64 4.28 -10.88
CA GLU A 258 -7.74 3.54 -11.51
C GLU A 258 -7.45 3.25 -13.00
N GLU A 259 -6.92 4.22 -13.73
CA GLU A 259 -6.47 4.06 -15.12
C GLU A 259 -5.29 3.06 -15.24
N MET A 260 -4.43 3.00 -14.23
CA MET A 260 -3.34 2.04 -14.17
C MET A 260 -3.85 0.62 -13.89
N GLU A 261 -4.75 0.45 -12.92
CA GLU A 261 -5.35 -0.84 -12.57
C GLU A 261 -6.14 -1.46 -13.73
N ALA A 262 -6.76 -0.64 -14.59
CA ALA A 262 -7.41 -1.11 -15.81
C ALA A 262 -6.46 -1.83 -16.79
N ARG A 263 -5.15 -1.66 -16.61
CA ARG A 263 -4.08 -2.32 -17.40
C ARG A 263 -3.40 -3.46 -16.64
N SER A 264 -3.98 -3.91 -15.53
CA SER A 264 -3.40 -4.98 -14.70
C SER A 264 -3.10 -6.24 -15.51
N THR A 265 -1.95 -6.82 -15.22
CA THR A 265 -1.48 -8.10 -15.74
C THR A 265 -1.65 -9.23 -14.73
N GLU A 266 -2.55 -9.05 -13.76
CA GLU A 266 -2.98 -10.10 -12.84
C GLU A 266 -3.56 -11.29 -13.63
N VAL A 267 -3.08 -12.51 -13.32
CA VAL A 267 -3.48 -13.77 -13.97
C VAL A 267 -4.18 -14.74 -13.04
#